data_AF-A0A967B2W6-F1
#
_entry.id   AF-A0A967B2W6-F1
#
_cell.length_a   1.000
_cell.length_b   1.000
_cell.length_c   1.000
_cell.angle_alpha   90.00
_cell.angle_beta   90.00
_cell.angle_gamma   90.00
#
_symmetry.space_group_name_H-M   'P 1'
#
loop_
_entity.id
_entity.type
_entity.pdbx_description
1 polymer ?
#
loop_
_entity_poly.entity_id
_entity_poly.type
_entity_poly.pdbx_seq_one_letter_code
_entity_poly.pdbx_strand_id
1 'polypeptide(L)' 'MSMQSRLESLSRRHSALDSEIHSEGLRPSPDQRVLMRLKLKKLSVKEEMDRLRARS' A
#
# COMPACT_ATOMS: atom_id res chain seq x y z
N MET A 1 -6.18 17.78 11.61
CA MET A 1 -5.67 16.40 11.53
C MET A 1 -4.17 16.44 11.69
N SER A 2 -3.58 15.65 12.60
CA SER A 2 -2.12 15.67 12.82
C SER A 2 -1.38 14.85 11.75
N MET A 3 -0.09 15.13 11.58
CA MET A 3 0.81 14.35 10.72
C MET A 3 0.84 12.86 11.11
N GLN A 4 0.82 12.54 12.41
CA GLN A 4 0.69 11.15 12.90
C GLN A 4 -0.58 10.45 12.40
N SER A 5 -1.73 11.14 12.43
CA SER A 5 -2.99 10.56 11.96
C SER A 5 -2.95 10.21 10.46
N ARG A 6 -2.30 11.05 9.65
CA ARG A 6 -2.10 10.78 8.23
C ARG A 6 -1.16 9.60 7.98
N LEU A 7 -0.05 9.51 8.73
CA LEU A 7 0.87 8.38 8.65
C LEU A 7 0.22 7.06 9.05
N GLU A 8 -0.59 7.02 10.11
CA GLU A 8 -1.33 5.82 10.50
C GLU A 8 -2.32 5.38 9.41
N SER A 9 -3.03 6.33 8.79
CA SER A 9 -3.98 6.04 7.71
C SER A 9 -3.26 5.41 6.50
N LEU A 10 -2.11 5.98 6.11
CA LEU A 10 -1.28 5.44 5.03
C LEU A 10 -0.71 4.06 5.39
N SER A 11 -0.26 3.86 6.63
CA SER A 11 0.24 2.57 7.10
C SER A 11 -0.85 1.49 7.05
N ARG A 12 -2.09 1.81 7.48
CA ARG A 12 -3.25 0.92 7.36
C ARG A 12 -3.54 0.57 5.89
N ARG A 13 -3.54 1.56 5.00
CA ARG A 13 -3.72 1.33 3.55
C ARG A 13 -2.63 0.44 2.95
N HIS A 14 -1.37 0.66 3.34
CA HIS A 14 -0.25 -0.15 2.89
C HIS A 14 -0.42 -1.62 3.32
N SER A 15 -0.81 -1.86 4.59
CA SER A 15 -1.07 -3.22 5.10
C SER A 15 -2.26 -3.91 4.42
N ALA A 16 -3.32 -3.15 4.11
CA ALA A 16 -4.46 -3.67 3.36
C ALA A 16 -4.06 -4.10 1.94
N LEU A 17 -3.29 -3.25 1.23
CA LEU A 17 -2.78 -3.57 -0.10
C LEU A 17 -1.87 -4.81 -0.09
N ASP A 18 -1.09 -5.01 0.96
CA ASP A 18 -0.29 -6.23 1.12
C ASP A 18 -1.14 -7.49 1.26
N SER A 19 -2.23 -7.39 2.03
CA SER A 19 -3.18 -8.49 2.20
C SER A 19 -3.89 -8.81 0.89
N GLU A 20 -4.29 -7.80 0.12
CA GLU A 20 -4.89 -7.97 -1.22
C GLU A 20 -3.92 -8.61 -2.21
N ILE A 21 -2.66 -8.17 -2.24
CA ILE A 21 -1.61 -8.78 -3.09
C ILE A 21 -1.40 -10.24 -2.74
N HIS A 22 -1.34 -10.56 -1.44
CA HIS A 22 -1.17 -11.93 -0.98
C HIS A 22 -2.38 -12.79 -1.37
N SER A 23 -3.59 -12.30 -1.11
CA SER A 23 -4.84 -12.99 -1.47
C SER A 23 -4.93 -13.28 -2.96
N GLU A 24 -4.63 -12.29 -3.82
CA GLU A 24 -4.62 -12.49 -5.27
C GLU A 24 -3.51 -13.44 -5.73
N GLY A 25 -2.34 -13.43 -5.07
CA GLY A 25 -1.24 -14.34 -5.37
C GLY A 25 -1.50 -15.80 -4.99
N LEU A 26 -2.40 -16.06 -4.03
CA LEU A 26 -2.83 -17.40 -3.65
C LEU A 26 -3.87 -18.00 -4.62
N ARG A 27 -4.42 -17.20 -5.54
CA ARG A 27 -5.44 -17.69 -6.48
C ARG A 27 -4.79 -18.64 -7.49
N PRO A 28 -5.47 -19.74 -7.87
CA PRO A 28 -4.96 -20.69 -8.88
C PRO A 28 -4.66 -20.05 -10.24
N SER A 29 -5.37 -18.96 -10.56
CA SER A 29 -5.11 -18.10 -11.72
C SER A 29 -5.09 -16.63 -11.27
N PRO A 30 -3.91 -16.11 -10.87
CA PRO A 30 -3.78 -14.73 -10.44
C PRO A 30 -3.94 -13.79 -11.64
N ASP A 31 -4.76 -12.74 -11.50
CA ASP A 31 -4.76 -11.66 -12.47
C ASP A 31 -3.49 -10.81 -12.29
N GLN A 32 -2.51 -11.06 -13.17
CA GLN A 32 -1.23 -10.34 -13.23
C GLN A 32 -1.42 -8.81 -13.33
N ARG A 33 -2.45 -8.32 -14.03
CA ARG A 33 -2.73 -6.89 -14.15
C ARG A 33 -3.25 -6.32 -12.84
N VAL A 34 -4.08 -7.08 -12.11
CA VAL A 34 -4.53 -6.70 -10.77
C VAL A 34 -3.34 -6.66 -9.81
N LEU A 35 -2.52 -7.72 -9.76
CA LEU A 35 -1.31 -7.76 -8.93
C LEU A 35 -0.36 -6.60 -9.22
N MET A 36 -0.12 -6.28 -10.49
CA MET A 36 0.71 -5.14 -10.88
C MET A 36 0.13 -3.82 -10.37
N ARG A 37 -1.18 -3.59 -10.56
CA ARG A 37 -1.86 -2.39 -10.07
C ARG A 37 -1.79 -2.28 -8.55
N LEU A 38 -1.99 -3.38 -7.82
CA LEU A 38 -1.90 -3.40 -6.36
C LEU A 38 -0.49 -3.09 -5.87
N LYS A 39 0.54 -3.68 -6.49
CA LYS A 39 1.95 -3.39 -6.17
C LYS A 39 2.31 -1.92 -6.44
N LEU A 40 1.84 -1.34 -7.55
CA LEU A 40 2.05 0.08 -7.84
C LEU A 40 1.37 1.00 -6.82
N LYS A 41 0.13 0.68 -6.43
CA LYS A 41 -0.55 1.40 -5.34
C LYS A 41 0.22 1.30 -4.04
N LYS A 42 0.71 0.11 -3.68
CA LYS A 42 1.52 -0.12 -2.47
C LYS A 42 2.79 0.74 -2.49
N LEU A 43 3.47 0.78 -3.63
CA LEU A 43 4.67 1.61 -3.83
C LEU A 43 4.34 3.11 -3.64
N SER A 44 3.27 3.60 -4.25
CA SER A 44 2.84 5.00 -4.12
C SER A 44 2.54 5.40 -2.67
N VAL A 45 1.86 4.52 -1.92
CA VAL A 45 1.58 4.76 -0.48
C VAL A 45 2.86 4.79 0.34
N LYS A 46 3.81 3.87 0.07
CA LYS A 46 5.12 3.86 0.72
C LYS A 46 5.87 5.17 0.46
N GLU A 47 5.92 5.62 -0.78
CA GLU A 47 6.56 6.90 -1.12
C GLU A 47 5.87 8.09 -0.44
N GLU A 48 4.55 8.09 -0.33
CA GLU A 48 3.83 9.15 0.40
C GLU A 48 4.21 9.16 1.88
N MET A 49 4.29 7.99 2.52
CA MET A 49 4.75 7.87 3.90
C MET A 49 6.19 8.37 4.07
N ASP A 50 7.08 7.98 3.17
CA ASP A 50 8.49 8.39 3.22
C ASP A 50 8.64 9.90 2.99
N ARG A 51 7.87 10.49 2.07
CA ARG A 51 7.79 11.95 1.87
C ARG A 51 7.27 12.69 3.10
N LEU A 52 6.29 12.12 3.81
CA LEU A 52 5.77 12.72 5.04
C LEU A 52 6.76 12.62 6.19
N ARG A 53 7.47 11.49 6.32
CA ARG A 53 8.54 11.29 7.31
C ARG A 53 9.73 12.21 7.06
N ALA A 54 10.08 12.48 5.80
CA ALA A 54 11.17 13.40 5.47
C ALA A 54 10.84 14.88 5.74
N ARG A 55 9.56 15.22 5.92
CA ARG A 55 9.09 16.58 6.22
C ARG A 55 8.88 16.86 7.72
N SER A 56 8.94 15.82 8.56
CA SER A 56 8.78 15.88 10.02
C SER A 56 10.13 15.79 10.71
#